data_AF-A0A965DV94-F1
#
_entry.id   AF-A0A965DV94-F1
#
_cell.length_a   1.000
_cell.length_b   1.000
_cell.length_c   1.000
_cell.angle_alpha   90.00
_cell.angle_beta   90.00
_cell.angle_gamma   90.00
#
_symmetry.space_group_name_H-M   'P 1'
#
loop_
_entity.id
_entity.type
_entity.pdbx_description
1 polymer ?
#
loop_
_entity_poly.entity_id
_entity_poly.type
_entity_poly.pdbx_seq_one_letter_code
_entity_poly.pdbx_strand_id
1 'polypeptide(L)' 'MLDARGIPTCQCPTCDGVLFKIVVQFDPTDYEIGLYMLDGECVKCGTLITVPTPLDMPRRDK' A
#
# COMPACT_ATOMS: atom_id res chain seq x y z
N MET A 1 -14.85 7.88 -6.77
CA MET A 1 -13.76 7.64 -5.81
C MET A 1 -14.33 6.83 -4.67
N LEU A 2 -13.77 5.65 -4.40
CA LEU A 2 -14.23 4.75 -3.34
C LEU A 2 -13.29 4.88 -2.14
N ASP A 3 -13.81 4.70 -0.93
CA ASP A 3 -13.00 4.40 0.25
C ASP A 3 -12.97 2.89 0.43
N ALA A 4 -11.84 2.27 0.10
CA ALA A 4 -11.62 0.82 0.12
C ALA A 4 -10.65 0.41 1.25
N ARG A 5 -10.48 1.26 2.27
CA ARG A 5 -9.67 0.93 3.45
C ARG A 5 -10.32 -0.19 4.26
N GLY A 6 -9.49 -1.03 4.89
CA GLY A 6 -9.91 -2.14 5.75
C GLY A 6 -9.33 -3.50 5.34
N ILE A 7 -9.21 -3.77 4.04
CA ILE A 7 -8.55 -4.98 3.51
C ILE A 7 -7.23 -4.55 2.87
N PRO A 8 -6.07 -5.02 3.36
CA PRO A 8 -4.78 -4.73 2.76
C PRO A 8 -4.72 -5.20 1.30
N THR A 9 -4.31 -4.32 0.38
CA THR A 9 -4.27 -4.65 -1.06
C THR A 9 -3.00 -4.15 -1.75
N CYS A 10 -2.37 -5.02 -2.54
CA CYS A 10 -1.25 -4.66 -3.40
C CYS A 10 -1.66 -4.11 -4.78
N GLN A 11 -2.96 -4.11 -5.09
CA GLN A 11 -3.52 -3.63 -6.35
C GLN A 11 -4.82 -2.85 -6.09
N CYS A 12 -4.99 -1.69 -6.71
CA CYS A 12 -6.19 -0.88 -6.53
C CYS A 12 -7.43 -1.64 -7.03
N PRO A 13 -8.45 -1.88 -6.18
CA PRO A 13 -9.63 -2.66 -6.56
C PRO A 13 -10.53 -1.93 -7.58
N THR A 14 -10.30 -0.62 -7.78
CA THR A 14 -11.11 0.21 -8.67
C THR A 14 -10.54 0.32 -10.09
N CYS A 15 -9.20 0.26 -10.24
CA CYS A 15 -8.55 0.62 -11.51
C CYS A 15 -7.29 -0.17 -11.84
N ASP A 16 -6.99 -1.20 -11.05
CA ASP A 16 -5.88 -2.13 -11.19
C ASP A 16 -4.47 -1.50 -11.07
N GLY A 17 -4.39 -0.24 -10.66
CA GLY A 17 -3.12 0.46 -10.44
C GLY A 17 -2.35 -0.10 -9.24
N VAL A 18 -1.01 -0.05 -9.31
CA VAL A 18 -0.09 -0.60 -8.30
C VAL A 18 0.81 0.45 -7.65
N LEU A 19 0.56 1.73 -7.93
CA LEU A 19 1.28 2.86 -7.34
C LEU A 19 0.38 3.60 -6.35
N PHE A 20 0.90 3.83 -5.15
CA PHE A 20 0.17 4.43 -4.04
C PHE A 20 0.98 5.58 -3.43
N LYS A 21 0.29 6.67 -3.06
CA LYS A 21 0.86 7.70 -2.19
C LYS A 21 0.64 7.26 -0.76
N ILE A 22 1.72 7.23 0.02
CA ILE A 22 1.72 6.86 1.44
C ILE A 22 2.69 7.76 2.20
N VAL A 23 2.47 7.88 3.51
CA VAL A 23 3.44 8.48 4.41
C VAL A 23 4.48 7.43 4.78
N VAL A 24 5.76 7.77 4.61
CA VAL A 24 6.90 6.91 4.93
C VAL A 24 7.87 7.65 5.84
N GLN A 25 8.65 6.90 6.61
CA GLN A 25 9.85 7.39 7.26
C GLN A 25 11.04 6.62 6.71
N PHE A 26 12.10 7.36 6.37
CA PHE A 26 13.38 6.80 5.97
C PHE A 26 14.27 6.58 7.19
N ASP A 27 14.99 5.46 7.23
CA ASP A 27 15.99 5.21 8.26
C ASP A 27 17.22 6.10 8.00
N PRO A 28 17.71 6.87 9.00
CA PRO A 28 18.85 7.76 8.82
C PRO A 28 20.19 7.05 8.64
N THR A 29 20.26 5.73 8.85
CA THR A 29 21.49 4.93 8.79
C THR A 29 21.79 4.46 7.37
N ASP A 30 20.78 3.99 6.64
CA ASP A 30 20.92 3.40 5.30
C ASP A 30 20.11 4.14 4.22
N TYR A 31 19.28 5.12 4.60
CA TYR A 31 18.42 5.89 3.71
C TYR A 31 17.36 5.04 2.98
N GLU A 32 17.02 3.86 3.50
CA GLU A 32 15.91 3.04 3.03
C GLU A 32 14.61 3.34 3.81
N ILE A 33 13.48 2.80 3.34
CA ILE A 33 12.19 2.94 4.03
C ILE A 33 12.21 2.06 5.28
N GLY A 34 12.29 2.67 6.47
CA GLY A 34 12.26 1.95 7.75
C GLY A 34 10.83 1.61 8.21
N LEU A 35 9.87 2.49 7.93
CA LEU A 35 8.45 2.24 8.16
C LEU A 35 7.57 3.00 7.17
N TYR A 36 6.34 2.54 7.04
CA TYR A 36 5.30 3.23 6.28
C TYR A 36 3.94 3.08 6.96
N MET A 37 3.09 4.08 6.75
CA MET A 37 1.71 4.06 7.21
C MET A 37 0.85 3.22 6.27
N LEU A 38 -0.16 2.54 6.82
CA LEU A 38 -1.03 1.68 6.03
C LEU A 38 -2.15 2.44 5.29
N ASP A 39 -2.39 3.70 5.62
CA ASP A 39 -3.33 4.56 4.89
C ASP A 39 -2.68 5.08 3.61
N GLY A 40 -3.31 4.84 2.46
CA GLY A 40 -2.78 5.24 1.16
C GLY A 40 -3.83 5.64 0.14
N GLU A 41 -3.37 6.29 -0.93
CA GLU A 41 -4.19 6.76 -2.04
C GLU A 41 -3.65 6.20 -3.37
N CYS A 42 -4.51 5.62 -4.21
CA CYS A 42 -4.12 5.20 -5.55
C CYS A 42 -3.76 6.41 -6.42
N VAL A 43 -2.53 6.42 -6.97
CA VAL A 43 -2.02 7.50 -7.82
C VAL A 43 -2.87 7.69 -9.09
N LYS A 44 -3.45 6.62 -9.62
CA LYS A 44 -4.20 6.65 -10.89
C LYS A 44 -5.63 7.19 -10.76
N CYS A 45 -6.34 6.86 -9.67
CA CYS A 45 -7.78 7.15 -9.57
C CYS A 45 -8.23 7.78 -8.24
N GLY A 46 -7.31 8.00 -7.29
CA GLY A 46 -7.61 8.61 -5.99
C GLY A 46 -8.35 7.72 -4.99
N THR A 47 -8.60 6.44 -5.29
CA THR A 47 -9.23 5.52 -4.33
C THR A 47 -8.38 5.42 -3.07
N LEU A 48 -9.00 5.61 -1.90
CA LEU A 48 -8.36 5.43 -0.60
C LEU A 48 -8.27 3.93 -0.31
N ILE A 49 -7.12 3.46 0.16
CA ILE A 49 -6.83 2.04 0.36
C ILE A 49 -6.03 1.80 1.63
N THR A 50 -6.08 0.56 2.12
CA THR A 50 -5.09 0.05 3.06
C THR A 50 -3.98 -0.64 2.26
N VAL A 51 -2.75 -0.12 2.31
CA VAL A 51 -1.59 -0.74 1.64
C VAL A 51 -1.16 -2.03 2.35
N PRO A 52 -0.52 -3.00 1.65
CA PRO A 52 -0.19 -4.29 2.22
C PRO A 52 1.12 -4.23 3.01
N THR A 53 1.29 -5.20 3.89
CA THR A 53 2.54 -5.58 4.54
C THR A 53 3.07 -6.90 3.98
N PRO A 54 4.35 -7.25 4.23
CA PRO A 54 4.85 -8.57 3.87
C PRO A 54 4.02 -9.73 4.46
N LEU A 55 3.34 -9.52 5.59
CA LEU A 55 2.44 -10.51 6.20
C LEU A 55 1.17 -10.76 5.38
N ASP A 56 0.75 -9.80 4.56
CA ASP A 56 -0.43 -9.89 3.70
C ASP A 56 -0.13 -10.58 2.36
N MET A 57 1.13 -10.94 2.12
CA MET A 57 1.51 -11.68 0.91
C MET A 57 0.79 -13.04 0.93
N PRO A 58 0.00 -13.37 -0.12
CA PRO A 58 -0.67 -14.66 -0.19
C PRO A 58 0.37 -15.78 -0.03
N ARG A 59 0.11 -16.73 0.87
CA ARG A 59 0.98 -17.91 0.96
C ARG A 59 1.04 -18.55 -0.43
N ARG A 60 2.25 -18.64 -0.97
CA ARG A 60 2.52 -19.48 -2.13
C ARG A 60 2.57 -20.92 -1.63
N ASP A 61 1.41 -21.50 -1.39
CA ASP A 61 1.30 -22.94 -1.20
C ASP A 61 1.68 -23.59 -2.53
N LYS A 62 2.90 -24.11 -2.62
CA LYS A 62 3.36 -24.98 -3.70
C LYS A 62 3.40 -26.41 -3.20
#